data_AF-A0A2H0LIN6-F1
#
_entry.id   AF-A0A2H0LIN6-F1
#
_cell.length_a   1.000
_cell.length_b   1.000
_cell.length_c   1.000
_cell.angle_alpha   90.00
_cell.angle_beta   90.00
_cell.angle_gamma   90.00
#
_symmetry.space_group_name_H-M   'P 1'
#
loop_
_entity.id
_entity.type
_entity.pdbx_description
1 polymer ?
#
loop_
_entity_poly.entity_id
_entity_poly.type
_entity_poly.pdbx_seq_one_letter_code
_entity_poly.pdbx_strand_id
1 'polypeptide(L)'
;MLVCVICGKKPFNGSAVTHRGMLKKQGGVGRRTVRVNRRRFLPNLQRATILLNGVTRRARICTSCLKSGRVIKAPRRPKAASSPAVTP
;
A
#
# COMPACT_ATOMS: atom_id res chain seq x y z
N MET A 1 -1.39 13.94 -0.07
CA MET A 1 -2.36 13.00 0.56
C MET A 1 -1.99 11.54 0.33
N LEU A 2 -2.24 10.64 1.31
CA LEU A 2 -2.16 9.17 1.14
C LEU A 2 -3.51 8.65 0.62
N VAL A 3 -3.79 8.88 -0.66
CA VAL A 3 -5.02 8.39 -1.29
C VAL A 3 -4.65 7.59 -2.53
N CYS A 4 -5.29 6.44 -2.71
CA CYS A 4 -5.16 5.68 -3.95
C CYS A 4 -5.91 6.40 -5.07
N VAL A 5 -5.24 6.68 -6.19
CA VAL A 5 -5.85 7.38 -7.34
C VAL A 5 -7.00 6.58 -7.97
N ILE A 6 -6.95 5.26 -7.88
CA ILE A 6 -7.90 4.35 -8.57
C ILE A 6 -9.04 3.96 -7.65
N CYS A 7 -8.68 3.57 -6.41
CA CYS A 7 -9.59 2.91 -5.49
C CYS A 7 -9.99 3.82 -4.32
N GLY A 8 -9.50 5.07 -4.29
CA GLY A 8 -9.88 6.08 -3.29
C GLY A 8 -9.47 5.77 -1.84
N LYS A 9 -8.77 4.66 -1.56
CA LYS A 9 -8.41 4.23 -0.20
C LYS A 9 -7.69 5.35 0.56
N LYS A 10 -8.22 5.72 1.71
CA LYS A 10 -7.73 6.79 2.59
C LYS A 10 -7.21 6.20 3.91
N PRO A 11 -6.41 6.95 4.69
CA PRO A 11 -6.08 6.57 6.05
C PRO A 11 -7.34 6.47 6.90
N PHE A 12 -7.43 5.42 7.72
CA PHE A 12 -8.52 5.25 8.67
C PHE A 12 -8.03 5.48 10.09
N ASN A 13 -8.87 6.09 10.94
CA ASN A 13 -8.55 6.30 12.35
C ASN A 13 -8.95 5.08 13.15
N GLY A 14 -8.10 4.64 14.08
CA GLY A 14 -8.54 3.66 15.08
C GLY A 14 -7.63 3.64 16.29
N SER A 15 -7.74 2.58 17.07
CA SER A 15 -7.05 2.49 18.37
C SER A 15 -6.17 1.25 18.43
N ALA A 16 -5.02 1.38 19.08
CA ALA A 16 -4.24 0.26 19.58
C ALA A 16 -4.66 0.04 21.05
N VAL A 17 -5.30 -1.10 21.31
CA VAL A 17 -5.78 -1.46 22.65
C VAL A 17 -4.85 -2.52 23.23
N THR A 18 -4.24 -2.20 24.36
CA THR A 18 -3.38 -3.13 25.09
C THR A 18 -4.18 -3.77 26.21
N HIS A 19 -4.19 -5.10 26.23
CA HIS A 19 -4.83 -5.89 27.27
C HIS A 19 -3.78 -6.66 28.08
N ARG A 20 -4.08 -6.90 29.36
CA ARG A 20 -3.28 -7.75 30.25
C ARG A 20 -4.17 -8.85 30.84
N GLY A 21 -3.53 -9.96 31.20
CA GLY A 21 -4.20 -11.15 31.71
C GLY A 21 -4.69 -12.08 30.60
N MET A 22 -4.86 -13.35 30.96
CA MET A 22 -5.36 -14.40 30.08
C MET A 22 -6.88 -14.29 29.90
N LEU A 23 -7.39 -14.77 28.77
CA LEU A 23 -8.83 -14.84 28.56
C LEU A 23 -9.46 -15.86 29.51
N LYS A 24 -10.72 -15.61 29.93
CA LYS A 24 -11.50 -16.58 30.71
C LYS A 24 -11.62 -17.94 30.03
N LYS A 25 -11.75 -17.94 28.70
CA LYS A 25 -11.76 -19.17 27.88
C LYS A 25 -10.50 -20.02 28.03
N GLN A 26 -9.37 -19.42 28.39
CA GLN A 26 -8.08 -20.09 28.58
C GLN A 26 -7.83 -20.46 30.06
N GLY A 27 -8.85 -20.40 30.92
CA GLY A 27 -8.73 -20.70 32.35
C GLY A 27 -8.18 -19.55 33.21
N GLY A 28 -8.05 -18.34 32.64
CA GLY A 28 -7.63 -17.16 33.38
C GLY A 28 -8.78 -16.40 34.05
N VAL A 29 -8.45 -15.48 34.96
CA VAL A 29 -9.44 -14.60 35.63
C VAL A 29 -10.15 -13.65 34.65
N GLY A 30 -9.48 -13.28 33.55
CA GLY A 30 -10.01 -12.45 32.47
C GLY A 30 -9.04 -11.39 31.96
N ARG A 31 -9.22 -10.94 30.71
CA ARG A 31 -8.39 -9.88 30.11
C ARG A 31 -8.91 -8.51 30.53
N ARG A 32 -8.03 -7.66 31.07
CA ARG A 32 -8.31 -6.26 31.42
C ARG A 32 -7.69 -5.32 30.39
N THR A 33 -8.41 -4.28 29.99
CA THR A 33 -7.88 -3.19 29.16
C THR A 33 -6.99 -2.28 30.01
N VAL A 34 -5.76 -2.05 29.55
CA VAL A 34 -4.77 -1.24 30.27
C VAL A 34 -4.57 0.11 29.63
N ARG A 35 -4.52 0.14 28.29
CA ARG A 35 -4.28 1.38 27.54
C ARG A 35 -5.03 1.36 26.22
N VAL A 36 -5.53 2.53 25.84
CA VAL A 36 -6.13 2.79 24.53
C VAL A 36 -5.39 3.97 23.90
N ASN A 37 -4.55 3.68 22.90
CA ASN A 37 -3.81 4.71 22.16
C ASN A 37 -4.47 4.94 20.79
N ARG A 38 -4.68 6.20 20.40
CA ARG A 38 -5.13 6.53 19.04
C ARG A 38 -3.99 6.29 18.04
N ARG A 39 -4.30 5.64 16.92
CA ARG A 39 -3.38 5.43 15.79
C ARG A 39 -4.09 5.63 14.45
N ARG A 40 -3.30 5.88 13.41
CA ARG A 40 -3.81 5.93 12.03
C ARG A 40 -3.40 4.65 11.30
N PHE A 41 -4.38 4.00 10.67
CA PHE A 41 -4.15 2.89 9.75
C PHE A 41 -3.91 3.44 8.36
N LEU A 42 -2.66 3.32 7.89
CA LEU A 42 -2.29 3.75 6.56
C LEU A 42 -2.49 2.59 5.57
N PRO A 43 -3.18 2.81 4.43
CA PRO A 43 -3.21 1.82 3.36
C PRO A 43 -1.80 1.64 2.79
N ASN A 44 -1.44 0.41 2.41
CA ASN A 44 -0.17 0.11 1.74
C ASN A 44 -0.20 0.69 0.30
N LEU A 45 0.18 1.96 0.19
CA LEU A 45 0.26 2.74 -1.04
C LEU A 45 1.69 2.71 -1.56
N GLN A 46 1.84 2.27 -2.80
CA GLN A 46 3.11 2.23 -3.52
C GLN A 46 3.10 3.26 -4.62
N ARG A 47 4.28 3.83 -4.91
CA ARG A 47 4.48 4.75 -6.03
C ARG A 47 4.77 3.91 -7.28
N ALA A 48 3.93 4.01 -8.30
CA ALA A 48 4.19 3.33 -9.58
C ALA A 48 3.87 4.24 -10.77
N THR A 49 4.56 3.99 -11.89
CA THR A 49 4.26 4.61 -13.17
C THR A 49 3.17 3.80 -13.86
N ILE A 50 2.06 4.45 -14.16
CA ILE A 50 0.87 3.81 -14.72
C ILE A 50 0.39 4.59 -15.94
N LEU A 51 -0.28 3.88 -16.84
CA LEU A 51 -1.00 4.48 -17.95
C LEU A 51 -2.40 4.84 -17.46
N LEU A 52 -2.66 6.14 -17.30
CA LEU A 52 -4.00 6.66 -17.02
C LEU A 52 -4.48 7.35 -18.30
N ASN A 53 -5.53 6.79 -18.93
CA ASN A 53 -6.16 7.37 -20.13
C ASN A 53 -5.14 7.73 -21.24
N GLY A 54 -4.21 6.81 -21.53
CA GLY A 54 -3.17 7.01 -22.55
C GLY A 54 -1.95 7.83 -22.13
N VAL A 55 -2.00 8.51 -20.97
CA VAL A 55 -0.87 9.30 -20.45
C VAL A 55 -0.11 8.52 -19.38
N THR A 56 1.20 8.40 -19.53
CA THR A 56 2.06 7.84 -18.49
C THR A 56 2.21 8.83 -17.34
N ARG A 57 1.74 8.46 -16.13
CA ARG A 57 1.89 9.30 -14.94
C ARG A 57 2.37 8.48 -13.75
N ARG A 58 3.12 9.14 -12.87
CA ARG A 58 3.48 8.58 -11.56
C ARG A 58 2.34 8.83 -10.58
N ALA A 59 1.77 7.76 -10.03
CA ALA A 59 0.65 7.83 -9.11
C ALA A 59 0.89 6.97 -7.85
N ARG A 60 0.16 7.30 -6.77
CA ARG A 60 0.09 6.46 -5.56
C ARG A 60 -1.06 5.47 -5.72
N ILE A 61 -0.73 4.19 -5.67
CA ILE A 61 -1.68 3.09 -5.91
C ILE A 61 -1.58 2.11 -4.74
N CYS A 62 -2.70 1.58 -4.28
CA CYS A 62 -2.69 0.56 -3.25
C CYS A 62 -2.27 -0.80 -3.83
N THR A 63 -1.57 -1.59 -3.02
CA THR A 63 -1.10 -2.93 -3.42
C THR A 63 -2.21 -3.86 -3.89
N SER A 64 -3.42 -3.73 -3.34
CA SER A 64 -4.58 -4.51 -3.81
C SER A 64 -4.92 -4.23 -5.28
N CYS A 65 -4.88 -2.96 -5.69
CA CYS A 65 -5.23 -2.58 -7.06
C CYS A 65 -4.07 -2.91 -8.03
N LEU A 66 -2.81 -2.89 -7.56
CA LEU A 66 -1.67 -3.43 -8.30
C LEU A 66 -1.75 -4.96 -8.49
N LYS A 67 -2.20 -5.70 -7.46
CA LYS A 67 -2.32 -7.16 -7.51
C LYS A 67 -3.46 -7.62 -8.40
N SER A 68 -4.58 -6.91 -8.39
CA SER A 68 -5.79 -7.26 -9.16
C SER A 68 -5.72 -6.89 -10.63
N GLY A 69 -4.57 -6.45 -11.16
CA GLY A 69 -4.41 -6.11 -12.58
C GLY A 69 -5.26 -4.93 -13.07
N ARG A 70 -5.94 -4.20 -12.17
CA ARG A 70 -6.81 -3.05 -12.51
C ARG A 70 -6.01 -1.84 -13.04
N VAL A 71 -4.70 -1.98 -13.13
CA VAL A 71 -3.78 -0.91 -13.49
C VAL A 71 -2.76 -1.46 -14.46
N ILE A 72 -2.74 -0.88 -15.65
CA ILE A 72 -1.71 -1.15 -16.64
C ILE A 72 -0.47 -0.39 -16.19
N LYS A 73 0.55 -1.14 -15.74
CA LYS A 73 1.87 -0.57 -15.46
C LYS A 73 2.43 -0.06 -16.79
N ALA A 74 2.96 1.16 -16.79
CA ALA A 74 3.62 1.67 -17.99
C ALA A 74 4.78 0.73 -18.36
N PRO A 75 4.95 0.38 -19.65
CA PRO A 75 6.12 -0.38 -20.08
C PRO A 75 7.37 0.40 -19.67
N ARG A 76 8.30 -0.27 -18.98
CA ARG A 76 9.59 0.35 -18.68
C ARG A 76 10.29 0.53 -20.02
N ARG A 77 10.63 1.78 -20.39
CA ARG A 77 11.56 2.00 -21.50
C ARG A 77 12.84 1.23 -21.14
N PRO A 78 13.31 0.29 -21.98
CA PRO A 78 14.61 -0.31 -21.74
C PRO A 78 15.64 0.81 -21.72
N LYS A 79 16.59 0.78 -20.76
CA LYS A 79 17.77 1.65 -20.84
C LYS A 79 18.36 1.43 -22.24
N ALA A 80 18.57 2.51 -22.98
CA ALA A 80 19.15 2.43 -24.31
C ALA A 80 20.38 1.52 -24.24
N ALA A 81 20.30 0.35 -24.88
CA ALA A 81 21.50 -0.38 -25.23
C ALA A 81 22.25 0.56 -26.16
N SER A 82 23.37 1.09 -25.67
CA SER A 82 24.37 1.78 -26.46
C SER A 82 24.64 0.97 -27.72
N SER A 83 24.34 1.53 -28.89
CA SER A 83 24.81 0.99 -30.16
C SER A 83 26.33 0.88 -30.09
N PRO A 84 26.98 -0.29 -30.23
CA PRO A 84 28.35 -0.29 -30.68
C PRO A 84 28.32 0.23 -32.12
N ALA A 85 29.12 1.25 -32.39
CA ALA A 85 29.25 1.87 -33.69
C ALA A 85 29.49 0.81 -34.78
N VAL A 86 28.72 0.89 -35.85
CA VAL A 86 29.06 0.23 -37.11
C VAL A 86 30.33 0.89 -37.64
N THR A 87 31.40 0.11 -37.83
CA THR A 87 32.60 0.49 -38.60
C THR A 87 32.65 -0.35 -39.88
N PRO A 88 33.16 0.20 -41.00
CA PRO A 88 32.97 -0.34 -42.36
C PRO A 88 33.63 -1.69 -42.61
#